data_AF-A0A2V8LTC0-F1
#
_entry.id   AF-A0A2V8LTC0-F1
#
_cell.length_a   1.000
_cell.length_b   1.000
_cell.length_c   1.000
_cell.angle_alpha   90.00
_cell.angle_beta   90.00
_cell.angle_gamma   90.00
#
_symmetry.space_group_name_H-M   'P 1'
#
loop_
_entity.id
_entity.type
_entity.pdbx_description
1 polymer ?
#
loop_
_entity_poly.entity_id
_entity_poly.type
_entity_poly.pdbx_seq_one_letter_code
_entity_poly.pdbx_strand_id
1 'polypeptide(L)'
;MDHLILAPAARRNAVLELMRSSQRFLTLSMFRCDDLSVIDEVAAAVKRNVRVRVLITQRARGWKQRLKELGALLESTGAIVHRYDGPLMKYHAKYVIADNGRALVSSLNFTRKCFESTCDFMVFSEDPAVVSGLNIIFDNDYGQPASPLPELTDRLIVGPDHARQRITHLLAGAKASIRIIDHRVIDPAMVSLLLEKQKEGVLVQVVGQGPMGGLISHGRMILVDNDVAALGSIHLSPPSLDSRREVAIVVRDRENVNELNDFFDSLAADGSNLMSLSSETHVHTDDDEDEDEDEIYSTVGA
;
A
#
# COMPACT_ATOMS: atom_id res chain seq x y z
N MET A 1 1.47 15.06 12.22
CA MET A 1 2.84 14.52 12.10
C MET A 1 2.73 13.11 11.57
N ASP A 2 3.69 12.65 10.76
CA ASP A 2 3.68 11.28 10.24
C ASP A 2 4.47 10.35 11.18
N HIS A 3 4.04 9.10 11.28
CA HIS A 3 4.70 8.08 12.09
C HIS A 3 4.75 6.75 11.34
N LEU A 4 5.94 6.15 11.27
CA LEU A 4 6.19 4.90 10.59
C LEU A 4 6.07 3.70 11.52
N ILE A 5 5.51 2.59 11.01
CA ILE A 5 5.67 1.27 11.61
C ILE A 5 6.24 0.32 10.55
N LEU A 6 7.49 -0.11 10.79
CA LEU A 6 8.22 -1.03 9.90
C LEU A 6 8.28 -2.45 10.47
N ALA A 7 8.51 -2.57 11.78
CA ALA A 7 8.73 -3.84 12.46
C ALA A 7 7.45 -4.71 12.53
N PRO A 8 7.47 -5.97 12.04
CA PRO A 8 6.31 -6.86 12.06
C PRO A 8 5.61 -6.95 13.43
N ALA A 9 6.40 -7.08 14.50
CA ALA A 9 5.89 -7.22 15.86
C ALA A 9 5.00 -6.05 16.33
N ALA A 10 5.15 -4.85 15.75
CA ALA A 10 4.36 -3.67 16.11
C ALA A 10 3.12 -3.45 15.22
N ARG A 11 3.09 -4.02 14.01
CA ARG A 11 2.10 -3.69 12.97
C ARG A 11 0.66 -3.92 13.41
N ARG A 12 0.36 -5.13 13.90
CA ARG A 12 -1.00 -5.49 14.31
C ARG A 12 -1.53 -4.56 15.40
N ASN A 13 -0.76 -4.38 16.48
CA ASN A 13 -1.18 -3.53 17.59
C ASN A 13 -1.41 -2.09 17.15
N ALA A 14 -0.55 -1.54 16.28
CA ALA A 14 -0.71 -0.18 15.77
C ALA A 14 -2.02 -0.01 14.95
N VAL A 15 -2.40 -0.99 14.13
CA VAL A 15 -3.71 -0.97 13.43
C VAL A 15 -4.86 -0.99 14.44
N LEU A 16 -4.83 -1.91 15.40
CA LEU A 16 -5.90 -2.06 16.38
C LEU A 16 -6.05 -0.82 17.26
N GLU A 17 -4.95 -0.20 17.67
CA GLU A 17 -4.97 1.06 18.44
C GLU A 17 -5.59 2.21 17.66
N LEU A 18 -5.28 2.34 16.37
CA LEU A 18 -5.96 3.32 15.51
C LEU A 18 -7.47 3.06 15.45
N MET A 19 -7.88 1.81 15.23
CA MET A 19 -9.31 1.47 15.17
C MET A 19 -10.01 1.74 16.52
N ARG A 20 -9.36 1.42 17.64
CA ARG A 20 -9.86 1.71 19.00
C ARG A 20 -10.02 3.20 19.28
N SER A 21 -9.16 4.03 18.69
CA SER A 21 -9.21 5.48 18.91
C SER A 21 -10.47 6.13 18.34
N SER A 22 -11.14 5.51 17.37
CA SER A 22 -12.35 6.05 16.73
C SER A 22 -13.51 6.22 17.71
N GLN A 23 -14.16 7.37 17.65
CA GLN A 23 -15.29 7.75 18.52
C GLN A 23 -16.61 7.87 17.75
N ARG A 24 -16.59 8.26 16.48
CA ARG A 24 -17.78 8.54 15.67
C ARG A 24 -17.79 7.79 14.35
N PHE A 25 -16.65 7.76 13.65
CA PHE A 25 -16.50 7.13 12.35
C PHE A 25 -15.24 6.28 12.29
N LEU A 26 -15.37 5.12 11.66
CA LEU A 26 -14.24 4.29 11.29
C LEU A 26 -14.43 3.86 9.83
N THR A 27 -13.51 4.28 8.98
CA THR A 27 -13.52 3.95 7.55
C THR A 27 -12.36 3.00 7.28
N LEU A 28 -12.65 1.85 6.67
CA LEU A 28 -11.62 0.89 6.26
C LEU A 28 -11.69 0.65 4.75
N SER A 29 -10.55 0.76 4.09
CA SER A 29 -10.31 0.28 2.74
C SER A 29 -9.39 -0.94 2.83
N MET A 30 -9.84 -2.10 2.35
CA MET A 30 -9.06 -3.34 2.45
C MET A 30 -9.19 -4.19 1.19
N PHE A 31 -8.10 -4.91 0.86
CA PHE A 31 -8.09 -5.87 -0.24
C PHE A 31 -8.28 -7.31 0.27
N ARG A 32 -7.33 -7.81 1.07
CA ARG A 32 -7.44 -9.11 1.77
C ARG A 32 -7.40 -8.91 3.27
N CYS A 33 -8.19 -9.69 4.00
CA CYS A 33 -8.22 -9.71 5.46
C CYS A 33 -8.53 -11.13 5.96
N ASP A 34 -7.67 -11.67 6.81
CA ASP A 34 -7.90 -12.94 7.53
C ASP A 34 -7.49 -12.89 9.02
N ASP A 35 -7.04 -11.73 9.50
CA ASP A 35 -6.72 -11.54 10.90
C ASP A 35 -8.00 -11.22 11.69
N LEU A 36 -8.43 -12.17 12.51
CA LEU A 36 -9.67 -12.07 13.27
C LEU A 36 -9.65 -10.90 14.27
N SER A 37 -8.48 -10.46 14.74
CA SER A 37 -8.41 -9.32 15.66
C SER A 37 -8.87 -8.01 15.01
N VAL A 38 -8.69 -7.87 13.69
CA VAL A 38 -9.20 -6.73 12.92
C VAL A 38 -10.73 -6.79 12.83
N ILE A 39 -11.29 -7.99 12.60
CA ILE A 39 -12.74 -8.19 12.57
C ILE A 39 -13.37 -7.94 13.95
N ASP A 40 -12.75 -8.44 15.01
CA ASP A 40 -13.18 -8.22 16.39
C ASP A 40 -13.19 -6.74 16.74
N GLU A 41 -12.19 -5.98 16.26
CA GLU A 41 -12.15 -4.54 16.50
C GLU A 41 -13.17 -3.76 15.65
N VAL A 42 -13.52 -4.23 14.45
CA VAL A 42 -14.68 -3.72 13.70
C VAL A 42 -15.97 -3.91 14.51
N ALA A 43 -16.21 -5.13 15.04
CA ALA A 43 -17.38 -5.41 15.87
C ALA A 43 -17.38 -4.59 17.17
N ALA A 44 -16.22 -4.42 17.80
CA ALA A 44 -16.07 -3.60 18.99
C ALA A 44 -16.40 -2.13 18.71
N ALA A 45 -15.95 -1.57 17.58
CA ALA A 45 -16.27 -0.21 17.16
C ALA A 45 -17.79 -0.03 16.93
N VAL A 46 -18.44 -0.96 16.22
CA VAL A 46 -19.90 -0.94 16.05
C VAL A 46 -20.62 -0.97 17.40
N LYS A 47 -20.18 -1.84 18.33
CA LYS A 47 -20.75 -1.92 19.69
C LYS A 47 -20.56 -0.63 20.49
N ARG A 48 -19.50 0.15 20.22
CA ARG A 48 -19.29 1.50 20.79
C ARG A 48 -20.17 2.57 20.13
N ASN A 49 -21.05 2.21 19.18
CA ASN A 49 -21.85 3.11 18.34
C ASN A 49 -21.02 3.97 17.37
N VAL A 50 -19.81 3.52 17.01
CA VAL A 50 -19.03 4.11 15.92
C VAL A 50 -19.67 3.67 14.59
N ARG A 51 -19.87 4.61 13.66
CA ARG A 51 -20.31 4.27 12.30
C ARG A 51 -19.13 3.69 11.52
N VAL A 52 -19.12 2.37 11.37
CA VAL A 52 -18.07 1.66 10.63
C VAL A 52 -18.49 1.48 9.16
N ARG A 53 -17.66 1.97 8.24
CA ARG A 53 -17.79 1.75 6.79
C ARG A 53 -16.59 0.98 6.29
N VAL A 54 -16.83 -0.07 5.52
CA VAL A 54 -15.78 -0.91 4.95
C VAL A 54 -15.95 -1.00 3.45
N LEU A 55 -14.90 -0.67 2.71
CA LEU A 55 -14.81 -0.88 1.27
C LEU A 55 -13.84 -2.04 1.01
N ILE A 56 -14.35 -3.08 0.35
CA ILE A 56 -13.59 -4.27 -0.02
C ILE A 56 -13.58 -4.47 -1.53
N THR A 57 -12.56 -5.15 -2.05
CA THR A 57 -12.55 -5.58 -3.44
C THR A 57 -13.68 -6.59 -3.74
N GLN A 58 -14.20 -6.60 -4.96
CA GLN A 58 -15.07 -7.66 -5.45
C GLN A 58 -14.33 -8.92 -5.88
N ARG A 59 -13.07 -8.76 -6.32
CA ARG A 59 -12.29 -9.82 -6.94
C ARG A 59 -10.87 -9.80 -6.40
N ALA A 60 -10.40 -11.00 -6.10
CA ALA A 60 -9.00 -11.31 -5.84
C ALA A 60 -8.80 -12.75 -6.28
N ARG A 61 -7.82 -13.03 -7.14
CA ARG A 61 -7.45 -14.40 -7.50
C ARG A 61 -7.14 -15.22 -6.24
N GLY A 62 -7.42 -16.52 -6.29
CA GLY A 62 -7.27 -17.43 -5.14
C GLY A 62 -8.22 -17.19 -3.96
N TRP A 63 -8.95 -16.07 -3.92
CA TRP A 63 -9.66 -15.58 -2.74
C TRP A 63 -11.17 -15.46 -2.90
N LYS A 64 -11.77 -15.98 -3.98
CA LYS A 64 -13.21 -15.84 -4.26
C LYS A 64 -14.11 -16.26 -3.08
N GLN A 65 -13.86 -17.44 -2.52
CA GLN A 65 -14.65 -17.95 -1.39
C GLN A 65 -14.34 -17.20 -0.09
N ARG A 66 -13.06 -16.93 0.17
CA ARG A 66 -12.61 -16.17 1.35
C ARG A 66 -13.14 -14.73 1.36
N LEU A 67 -13.22 -14.05 0.22
CA LEU A 67 -13.81 -12.71 0.10
C LEU A 67 -15.32 -12.73 0.37
N LYS A 68 -16.02 -13.78 -0.06
CA LYS A 68 -17.44 -13.95 0.25
C LYS A 68 -17.64 -14.12 1.75
N GLU A 69 -16.82 -14.96 2.39
CA GLU A 69 -16.84 -15.20 3.84
C GLU A 69 -16.45 -13.95 4.63
N LEU A 70 -15.39 -13.25 4.23
CA LEU A 70 -14.97 -11.98 4.82
C LEU A 70 -16.09 -10.94 4.77
N GLY A 71 -16.72 -10.77 3.61
CA GLY A 71 -17.83 -9.83 3.47
C GLY A 71 -19.01 -10.18 4.37
N ALA A 72 -19.41 -11.46 4.42
CA ALA A 72 -20.49 -11.91 5.30
C ALA A 72 -20.13 -11.75 6.80
N LEU A 73 -18.87 -12.01 7.16
CA LEU A 73 -18.38 -11.82 8.52
C LEU A 73 -18.42 -10.35 8.94
N LEU A 74 -17.90 -9.45 8.10
CA LEU A 74 -17.96 -8.01 8.33
C LEU A 74 -19.40 -7.50 8.42
N GLU A 75 -20.29 -7.93 7.52
CA GLU A 75 -21.72 -7.59 7.56
C GLU A 75 -22.37 -8.05 8.87
N SER A 76 -22.02 -9.24 9.37
CA SER A 76 -22.55 -9.77 10.63
C SER A 76 -22.14 -8.96 11.87
N THR A 77 -21.07 -8.16 11.78
CA THR A 77 -20.67 -7.24 12.87
C THR A 77 -21.59 -6.01 13.00
N GLY A 78 -22.41 -5.74 11.99
CA GLY A 78 -23.20 -4.51 11.87
C GLY A 78 -22.48 -3.36 11.14
N ALA A 79 -21.28 -3.59 10.59
CA ALA A 79 -20.59 -2.62 9.75
C ALA A 79 -21.29 -2.43 8.40
N ILE A 80 -21.18 -1.23 7.83
CA ILE A 80 -21.65 -0.94 6.47
C ILE A 80 -20.59 -1.39 5.48
N VAL A 81 -20.79 -2.55 4.86
CA VAL A 81 -19.83 -3.14 3.92
C VAL A 81 -20.24 -2.83 2.48
N HIS A 82 -19.31 -2.32 1.69
CA HIS A 82 -19.45 -2.12 0.26
C HIS A 82 -18.37 -2.89 -0.48
N ARG A 83 -18.77 -3.52 -1.59
CA ARG A 83 -17.86 -4.23 -2.48
C ARG A 83 -17.66 -3.37 -3.71
N TYR A 84 -16.46 -2.85 -3.89
CA TYR A 84 -16.12 -1.95 -5.00
C TYR A 84 -16.59 -2.52 -6.34
N ASP A 85 -17.49 -1.81 -7.01
CA ASP A 85 -18.15 -2.22 -8.26
C ASP A 85 -17.79 -1.34 -9.46
N GLY A 86 -16.75 -0.51 -9.32
CA GLY A 86 -16.29 0.39 -10.37
C GLY A 86 -15.57 -0.30 -11.53
N PRO A 87 -15.21 0.49 -12.56
CA PRO A 87 -14.66 -0.03 -13.82
C PRO A 87 -13.18 -0.44 -13.73
N LEU A 88 -12.52 -0.15 -12.61
CA LEU A 88 -11.10 -0.44 -12.41
C LEU A 88 -10.85 -1.95 -12.33
N MET A 89 -9.67 -2.35 -12.77
CA MET A 89 -9.24 -3.75 -12.84
C MET A 89 -9.27 -4.43 -11.48
N LYS A 90 -8.76 -3.74 -10.44
CA LYS A 90 -8.66 -4.24 -9.06
C LYS A 90 -8.75 -3.08 -8.07
N TYR A 91 -9.37 -3.32 -6.93
CA TYR A 91 -9.37 -2.38 -5.80
C TYR A 91 -8.32 -2.82 -4.77
N HIS A 92 -7.20 -2.11 -4.72
CA HIS A 92 -6.00 -2.54 -4.01
C HIS A 92 -5.44 -1.48 -3.03
N ALA A 93 -6.15 -0.37 -2.82
CA ALA A 93 -5.81 0.61 -1.79
C ALA A 93 -6.08 0.06 -0.38
N LYS A 94 -5.10 0.16 0.53
CA LYS A 94 -5.28 -0.19 1.95
C LYS A 94 -5.05 1.03 2.84
N TYR A 95 -6.11 1.45 3.51
CA TYR A 95 -6.06 2.56 4.44
C TYR A 95 -7.16 2.47 5.49
N VAL A 96 -6.93 3.09 6.64
CA VAL A 96 -7.91 3.20 7.73
C VAL A 96 -8.00 4.65 8.15
N ILE A 97 -9.20 5.15 8.41
CA ILE A 97 -9.43 6.50 8.91
C ILE A 97 -10.25 6.41 10.18
N ALA A 98 -9.72 6.96 11.28
CA ALA A 98 -10.42 7.12 12.54
C ALA A 98 -10.88 8.58 12.67
N ASP A 99 -12.20 8.77 12.67
CA ASP A 99 -12.85 10.07 12.69
C ASP A 99 -12.29 11.02 11.61
N ASN A 100 -11.93 12.25 12.00
CA ASN A 100 -11.24 13.24 11.16
C ASN A 100 -9.81 13.51 11.67
N GLY A 101 -9.27 12.63 12.51
CA GLY A 101 -8.06 12.92 13.29
C GLY A 101 -6.82 12.15 12.82
N ARG A 102 -6.96 10.87 12.50
CA ARG A 102 -5.81 10.01 12.19
C ARG A 102 -6.14 9.02 11.10
N ALA A 103 -5.22 8.87 10.15
CA ALA A 103 -5.30 7.90 9.08
C ALA A 103 -4.07 6.99 9.07
N LEU A 104 -4.23 5.79 8.51
CA LEU A 104 -3.19 4.86 8.14
C LEU A 104 -3.23 4.68 6.63
N VAL A 105 -2.09 4.80 5.95
CA VAL A 105 -1.86 4.30 4.58
C VAL A 105 -0.84 3.18 4.67
N SER A 106 -1.09 2.07 3.96
CA SER A 106 -0.26 0.87 4.11
C SER A 106 -0.03 0.11 2.81
N SER A 107 1.13 -0.53 2.71
CA SER A 107 1.39 -1.54 1.69
C SER A 107 0.79 -2.91 2.02
N LEU A 108 0.56 -3.20 3.32
CA LEU A 108 0.10 -4.51 3.77
C LEU A 108 -1.39 -4.77 3.58
N ASN A 109 -1.73 -6.03 3.37
CA ASN A 109 -3.07 -6.56 3.56
C ASN A 109 -3.30 -6.89 5.04
N PHE A 110 -4.54 -6.83 5.53
CA PHE A 110 -4.87 -7.14 6.93
C PHE A 110 -4.94 -8.65 7.20
N THR A 111 -3.88 -9.35 6.81
CA THR A 111 -3.72 -10.78 6.98
C THR A 111 -2.68 -11.07 8.05
N ARG A 112 -2.79 -12.23 8.70
CA ARG A 112 -1.79 -12.70 9.67
C ARG A 112 -0.39 -12.72 9.07
N LYS A 113 -0.27 -13.20 7.83
CA LYS A 113 1.00 -13.28 7.12
C LYS A 113 1.65 -11.91 6.90
N CYS A 114 0.87 -10.90 6.50
CA CYS A 114 1.44 -9.56 6.34
C CYS A 114 1.78 -8.87 7.67
N PHE A 115 1.07 -9.21 8.75
CA PHE A 115 1.43 -8.72 10.07
C PHE A 115 2.72 -9.34 10.60
N GLU A 116 3.05 -10.57 10.22
CA GLU A 116 4.11 -11.35 10.89
C GLU A 116 5.35 -11.58 10.04
N SER A 117 5.22 -11.71 8.71
CA SER A 117 6.26 -12.36 7.91
C SER A 117 6.63 -11.63 6.62
N THR A 118 5.99 -10.51 6.28
CA THR A 118 6.33 -9.74 5.06
C THR A 118 7.16 -8.49 5.39
N CYS A 119 7.92 -7.99 4.43
CA CYS A 119 8.46 -6.64 4.48
C CYS A 119 7.36 -5.69 4.02
N ASP A 120 6.80 -4.87 4.91
CA ASP A 120 5.70 -3.95 4.61
C ASP A 120 5.85 -2.65 5.39
N PHE A 121 5.18 -1.61 4.91
CA PHE A 121 5.26 -0.25 5.41
C PHE A 121 3.89 0.26 5.81
N MET A 122 3.83 0.87 6.99
CA MET A 122 2.65 1.56 7.51
C MET A 122 3.02 2.99 7.83
N VAL A 123 2.21 3.93 7.34
CA VAL A 123 2.37 5.35 7.65
C VAL A 123 1.08 5.84 8.30
N PHE A 124 1.19 6.26 9.55
CA PHE A 124 0.12 6.97 10.23
C PHE A 124 0.30 8.46 10.02
N SER A 125 -0.79 9.15 9.69
CA SER A 125 -0.77 10.60 9.50
C SER A 125 -1.97 11.25 10.18
N GLU A 126 -1.70 12.37 10.85
CA GLU A 126 -2.71 13.30 11.37
C GLU A 126 -2.82 14.56 10.50
N ASP A 127 -2.15 14.57 9.33
CA ASP A 127 -2.24 15.67 8.37
C ASP A 127 -3.69 15.78 7.85
N PRO A 128 -4.39 16.91 8.09
CA PRO A 128 -5.77 17.07 7.64
C PRO A 128 -5.93 16.93 6.13
N ALA A 129 -4.91 17.26 5.34
CA ALA A 129 -4.96 17.10 3.89
C ALA A 129 -4.95 15.62 3.47
N VAL A 130 -4.20 14.78 4.18
CA VAL A 130 -4.19 13.32 3.97
C VAL A 130 -5.52 12.71 4.42
N VAL A 131 -5.98 13.03 5.61
CA VAL A 131 -7.26 12.51 6.16
C VAL A 131 -8.44 12.91 5.27
N SER A 132 -8.50 14.18 4.84
CA SER A 132 -9.54 14.65 3.92
C SER A 132 -9.42 13.98 2.55
N GLY A 133 -8.20 13.83 2.01
CA GLY A 133 -7.98 13.18 0.72
C GLY A 133 -8.42 11.72 0.71
N LEU A 134 -8.11 10.97 1.76
CA LEU A 134 -8.56 9.57 1.89
C LEU A 134 -10.07 9.45 2.04
N ASN A 135 -10.74 10.37 2.74
CA ASN A 135 -12.20 10.41 2.80
C ASN A 135 -12.82 10.71 1.43
N ILE A 136 -12.22 11.64 0.66
CA ILE A 136 -12.66 11.95 -0.71
C ILE A 136 -12.54 10.72 -1.62
N ILE A 137 -11.41 10.01 -1.56
CA ILE A 137 -11.19 8.77 -2.31
C ILE A 137 -12.27 7.75 -1.92
N PHE A 138 -12.45 7.51 -0.62
CA PHE A 138 -13.43 6.54 -0.13
C PHE A 138 -14.86 6.87 -0.58
N ASP A 139 -15.30 8.12 -0.42
CA ASP A 139 -16.66 8.53 -0.75
C ASP A 139 -16.91 8.47 -2.28
N ASN A 140 -15.89 8.77 -3.09
CA ASN A 140 -15.96 8.59 -4.55
C ASN A 140 -16.04 7.10 -4.92
N ASP A 141 -15.13 6.28 -4.41
CA ASP A 141 -15.09 4.84 -4.71
C ASP A 141 -16.33 4.09 -4.16
N TYR A 142 -16.97 4.62 -3.11
CA TYR A 142 -18.23 4.09 -2.56
C TYR A 142 -19.48 4.52 -3.34
N GLY A 143 -19.53 5.77 -3.80
CA GLY A 143 -20.75 6.36 -4.33
C GLY A 143 -20.80 6.47 -5.85
N GLN A 144 -19.66 6.76 -6.48
CA GLN A 144 -19.55 7.07 -7.91
C GLN A 144 -18.19 6.60 -8.48
N PRO A 145 -17.82 5.32 -8.36
CA PRO A 145 -16.45 4.84 -8.64
C PRO A 145 -16.01 4.93 -10.11
N ALA A 146 -16.91 5.26 -11.04
CA ALA A 146 -16.58 5.55 -12.43
C ALA A 146 -16.25 7.03 -12.69
N SER A 147 -16.50 7.92 -11.72
CA SER A 147 -16.22 9.35 -11.84
C SER A 147 -14.77 9.64 -11.51
N PRO A 148 -14.12 10.59 -12.19
CA PRO A 148 -12.76 10.99 -11.85
C PRO A 148 -12.70 11.52 -10.42
N LEU A 149 -11.57 11.31 -9.75
CA LEU A 149 -11.33 11.96 -8.46
C LEU A 149 -11.19 13.48 -8.66
N PRO A 150 -11.68 14.29 -7.70
CA PRO A 150 -11.35 15.71 -7.69
C PRO A 150 -9.85 15.90 -7.40
N GLU A 151 -9.37 17.14 -7.48
CA GLU A 151 -7.98 17.45 -7.13
C GLU A 151 -7.67 17.06 -5.67
N LEU A 152 -6.61 16.28 -5.49
CA LEU A 152 -6.12 15.80 -4.20
C LEU A 152 -4.78 16.42 -3.88
N THR A 153 -4.49 16.57 -2.57
CA THR A 153 -3.18 16.95 -2.06
C THR A 153 -2.04 16.16 -2.71
N ASP A 154 -0.90 16.81 -2.94
CA ASP A 154 0.33 16.16 -3.42
C ASP A 154 0.94 15.18 -2.39
N ARG A 155 0.39 15.16 -1.17
CA ARG A 155 0.74 14.18 -0.13
C ARG A 155 0.20 12.78 -0.42
N LEU A 156 -0.73 12.61 -1.37
CA LEU A 156 -1.26 11.32 -1.78
C LEU A 156 -0.87 11.03 -3.23
N ILE A 157 -0.63 9.77 -3.56
CA ILE A 157 -0.49 9.29 -4.94
C ILE A 157 -1.56 8.21 -5.11
N VAL A 158 -2.45 8.37 -6.09
CA VAL A 158 -3.62 7.52 -6.25
C VAL A 158 -3.67 7.02 -7.69
N GLY A 159 -3.65 5.70 -7.84
CA GLY A 159 -3.76 5.03 -9.15
C GLY A 159 -5.22 4.71 -9.44
N PRO A 160 -5.69 4.82 -10.69
CA PRO A 160 -4.92 5.20 -11.87
C PRO A 160 -4.83 6.72 -12.12
N ASP A 161 -5.64 7.53 -11.42
CA ASP A 161 -5.89 8.94 -11.73
C ASP A 161 -4.60 9.77 -11.90
N HIS A 162 -3.63 9.62 -11.00
CA HIS A 162 -2.39 10.40 -11.04
C HIS A 162 -1.14 9.61 -10.61
N ALA A 163 -1.23 8.29 -10.46
CA ALA A 163 -0.11 7.46 -10.03
C ALA A 163 1.07 7.53 -11.00
N ARG A 164 0.86 7.15 -12.27
CA ARG A 164 1.94 7.21 -13.29
C ARG A 164 2.59 8.58 -13.36
N GLN A 165 1.78 9.64 -13.46
CA GLN A 165 2.27 11.01 -13.57
C GLN A 165 3.12 11.41 -12.35
N ARG A 166 2.59 11.25 -11.13
CA ARG A 166 3.29 11.69 -9.90
C ARG A 166 4.53 10.85 -9.61
N ILE A 167 4.50 9.54 -9.85
CA ILE A 167 5.66 8.67 -9.69
C ILE A 167 6.75 9.02 -10.72
N THR A 168 6.36 9.23 -11.99
CA THR A 168 7.30 9.69 -13.02
C THR A 168 7.96 11.00 -12.62
N HIS A 169 7.16 11.97 -12.16
CA HIS A 169 7.68 13.27 -11.71
C HIS A 169 8.66 13.13 -10.54
N LEU A 170 8.33 12.29 -9.55
CA LEU A 170 9.18 12.02 -8.40
C LEU A 170 10.54 11.44 -8.82
N LEU A 171 10.53 10.40 -9.67
CA LEU A 171 11.75 9.74 -10.15
C LEU A 171 12.56 10.63 -11.09
N ALA A 172 11.91 11.35 -12.01
CA ALA A 172 12.57 12.28 -12.93
C ALA A 172 13.22 13.46 -12.21
N GLY A 173 12.67 13.85 -11.06
CA GLY A 173 13.19 14.90 -10.19
C GLY A 173 14.53 14.57 -9.54
N ALA A 174 14.84 13.28 -9.37
CA ALA A 174 16.01 12.81 -8.62
C ALA A 174 17.33 13.38 -9.16
N LYS A 175 18.21 13.77 -8.23
CA LYS A 175 19.52 14.39 -8.50
C LYS A 175 20.69 13.59 -7.95
N ALA A 176 20.49 12.81 -6.91
CA ALA A 176 21.54 12.11 -6.18
C ALA A 176 21.25 10.62 -6.02
N SER A 177 20.03 10.25 -5.60
CA SER A 177 19.67 8.86 -5.36
C SER A 177 18.21 8.53 -5.63
N ILE A 178 17.98 7.29 -6.06
CA ILE A 178 16.68 6.62 -6.11
C ILE A 178 16.87 5.25 -5.46
N ARG A 179 16.13 4.98 -4.39
CA ARG A 179 16.16 3.71 -3.66
C ARG A 179 14.73 3.15 -3.61
N ILE A 180 14.53 1.95 -4.13
CA ILE A 180 13.20 1.35 -4.27
C ILE A 180 13.15 0.02 -3.56
N ILE A 181 12.14 -0.19 -2.70
CA ILE A 181 11.74 -1.53 -2.25
C ILE A 181 10.48 -1.88 -3.02
N ASP A 182 10.62 -2.81 -3.97
CA ASP A 182 9.53 -3.33 -4.79
C ASP A 182 10.02 -4.61 -5.49
N HIS A 183 9.33 -5.73 -5.28
CA HIS A 183 9.63 -6.99 -5.99
C HIS A 183 9.21 -6.99 -7.46
N ARG A 184 8.52 -5.93 -7.89
CA ARG A 184 7.87 -5.85 -9.21
C ARG A 184 8.12 -4.55 -9.95
N VAL A 185 9.38 -4.20 -10.13
CA VAL A 185 9.80 -3.09 -11.01
C VAL A 185 9.86 -3.57 -12.46
N ILE A 186 8.71 -3.52 -13.15
CA ILE A 186 8.54 -4.11 -14.49
C ILE A 186 7.89 -3.16 -15.51
N ASP A 187 7.43 -1.98 -15.10
CA ASP A 187 6.87 -1.00 -16.03
C ASP A 187 7.95 -0.46 -16.97
N PRO A 188 7.81 -0.61 -18.31
CA PRO A 188 8.87 -0.26 -19.25
C PRO A 188 9.28 1.22 -19.20
N ALA A 189 8.34 2.13 -18.95
CA ALA A 189 8.63 3.55 -18.86
C ALA A 189 9.37 3.87 -17.55
N MET A 190 8.97 3.27 -16.43
CA MET A 190 9.67 3.43 -15.16
C MET A 190 11.08 2.84 -15.23
N VAL A 191 11.24 1.63 -15.76
CA VAL A 191 12.57 1.00 -15.94
C VAL A 191 13.46 1.86 -16.83
N SER A 192 12.94 2.35 -17.96
CA SER A 192 13.70 3.24 -18.86
C SER A 192 14.16 4.52 -18.16
N LEU A 193 13.27 5.15 -17.37
CA LEU A 193 13.59 6.34 -16.59
C LEU A 193 14.67 6.07 -15.54
N LEU A 194 14.59 4.93 -14.83
CA LEU A 194 15.60 4.54 -13.84
C LEU A 194 16.97 4.31 -14.49
N LEU A 195 17.01 3.65 -15.65
CA LEU A 195 18.25 3.44 -16.42
C LEU A 195 18.83 4.76 -16.96
N GLU A 196 17.97 5.70 -17.38
CA GLU A 196 18.39 7.05 -17.77
C GLU A 196 19.01 7.80 -16.58
N LYS A 197 18.36 7.74 -15.40
CA LYS A 197 18.89 8.33 -14.17
C LYS A 197 20.25 7.76 -13.77
N GLN A 198 20.45 6.44 -13.90
CA GLN A 198 21.76 5.84 -13.70
C GLN A 198 22.83 6.41 -14.65
N LYS A 199 22.48 6.61 -15.94
CA LYS A 199 23.40 7.23 -16.92
C LYS A 199 23.72 8.70 -16.60
N GLU A 200 22.78 9.41 -15.98
CA GLU A 200 22.97 10.78 -15.47
C GLU A 200 23.86 10.82 -14.20
N GLY A 201 24.23 9.68 -13.63
CA GLY A 201 25.05 9.58 -12.42
C GLY A 201 24.25 9.55 -11.12
N VAL A 202 22.92 9.42 -11.18
CA VAL A 202 22.08 9.19 -10.00
C VAL A 202 22.29 7.76 -9.51
N LEU A 203 22.52 7.58 -8.20
CA LEU A 203 22.60 6.26 -7.59
C LEU A 203 21.20 5.62 -7.61
N VAL A 204 21.00 4.55 -8.39
CA VAL A 204 19.73 3.82 -8.41
C VAL A 204 19.92 2.42 -7.86
N GLN A 205 19.18 2.08 -6.81
CA GLN A 205 19.18 0.76 -6.18
C GLN A 205 17.74 0.26 -6.02
N VAL A 206 17.51 -0.99 -6.42
CA VAL A 206 16.21 -1.67 -6.26
C VAL A 206 16.43 -2.91 -5.40
N VAL A 207 15.62 -3.03 -4.35
CA VAL A 207 15.55 -4.16 -3.44
C VAL A 207 14.18 -4.78 -3.60
N GLY A 208 14.09 -6.11 -3.68
CA GLY A 208 12.78 -6.73 -3.88
C GLY A 208 12.81 -8.23 -4.07
N GLN A 209 13.98 -8.83 -4.24
CA GLN A 209 14.17 -10.28 -4.25
C GLN A 209 14.93 -10.70 -2.98
N GLY A 210 15.16 -12.00 -2.80
CA GLY A 210 15.99 -12.51 -1.71
C GLY A 210 15.30 -12.58 -0.34
N PRO A 211 16.06 -12.89 0.73
CA PRO A 211 15.53 -13.15 2.06
C PRO A 211 14.99 -11.92 2.80
N MET A 212 15.18 -10.69 2.32
CA MET A 212 14.62 -9.44 2.88
C MET A 212 14.73 -9.33 4.42
N GLY A 213 15.91 -9.68 4.98
CA GLY A 213 16.12 -9.67 6.43
C GLY A 213 15.33 -10.74 7.20
N GLY A 214 15.00 -11.86 6.55
CA GLY A 214 14.16 -12.94 7.07
C GLY A 214 12.66 -12.76 6.81
N LEU A 215 12.27 -11.73 6.04
CA LEU A 215 10.88 -11.43 5.67
C LEU A 215 10.62 -11.79 4.20
N ILE A 216 9.34 -11.86 3.84
CA ILE A 216 8.90 -12.07 2.46
C ILE A 216 8.74 -10.71 1.79
N SER A 217 9.29 -10.53 0.60
CA SER A 217 9.12 -9.30 -0.17
C SER A 217 7.65 -9.06 -0.50
N HIS A 218 7.12 -7.87 -0.19
CA HIS A 218 5.73 -7.52 -0.45
C HIS A 218 5.54 -6.00 -0.55
N GLY A 219 6.04 -5.24 0.41
CA GLY A 219 5.83 -3.80 0.52
C GLY A 219 6.42 -2.98 -0.63
N ARG A 220 5.89 -1.78 -0.80
CA ARG A 220 6.32 -0.84 -1.84
C ARG A 220 6.73 0.49 -1.23
N MET A 221 7.97 0.88 -1.51
CA MET A 221 8.59 2.12 -1.05
C MET A 221 9.49 2.69 -2.14
N ILE A 222 9.42 4.00 -2.35
CA ILE A 222 10.35 4.76 -3.18
C ILE A 222 10.96 5.86 -2.31
N LEU A 223 12.28 5.97 -2.30
CA LEU A 223 13.05 7.04 -1.67
C LEU A 223 13.81 7.80 -2.76
N VAL A 224 13.74 9.13 -2.74
CA VAL A 224 14.46 10.01 -3.66
C VAL A 224 15.29 11.04 -2.88
N ASP A 225 16.57 11.12 -3.24
CA ASP A 225 17.55 12.11 -2.76
C ASP A 225 17.66 12.23 -1.22
N ASN A 226 17.27 11.19 -0.47
CA ASN A 226 17.17 11.19 0.99
C ASN A 226 16.31 12.33 1.56
N ASP A 227 15.38 12.85 0.75
CA ASP A 227 14.55 14.01 1.10
C ASP A 227 13.05 13.70 1.01
N VAL A 228 12.65 12.68 0.25
CA VAL A 228 11.25 12.31 0.07
C VAL A 228 11.08 10.81 -0.08
N ALA A 229 10.03 10.27 0.54
CA ALA A 229 9.59 8.90 0.39
C ALA A 229 8.16 8.84 -0.13
N ALA A 230 7.82 7.81 -0.91
CA ALA A 230 6.46 7.42 -1.22
C ALA A 230 6.24 5.96 -0.78
N LEU A 231 5.23 5.72 0.06
CA LEU A 231 4.93 4.39 0.61
C LEU A 231 3.45 4.04 0.46
N GLY A 232 3.15 2.81 0.08
CA GLY A 232 1.77 2.36 -0.06
C GLY A 232 1.63 1.10 -0.91
N SER A 233 0.53 1.02 -1.65
CA SER A 233 0.16 -0.20 -2.38
C SER A 233 0.60 -0.21 -3.85
N ILE A 234 1.24 0.87 -4.33
CA ILE A 234 1.61 1.05 -5.75
C ILE A 234 2.90 0.30 -6.07
N HIS A 235 2.82 -0.65 -7.00
CA HIS A 235 3.97 -1.22 -7.70
C HIS A 235 4.41 -0.36 -8.88
N LEU A 236 5.69 -0.47 -9.25
CA LEU A 236 6.19 0.01 -10.54
C LEU A 236 5.87 -0.98 -11.67
N SER A 237 4.58 -1.30 -11.82
CA SER A 237 4.04 -2.17 -12.86
C SER A 237 2.89 -1.48 -13.60
N PRO A 238 2.64 -1.82 -14.88
CA PRO A 238 1.56 -1.19 -15.64
C PRO A 238 0.17 -1.32 -14.99
N PRO A 239 -0.26 -2.50 -14.47
CA PRO A 239 -1.56 -2.63 -13.82
C PRO A 239 -1.70 -1.71 -12.61
N SER A 240 -0.70 -1.67 -11.73
CA SER A 240 -0.74 -0.88 -10.50
C SER A 240 -0.71 0.64 -10.79
N LEU A 241 0.03 1.06 -11.82
CA LEU A 241 0.10 2.48 -12.20
C LEU A 241 -1.15 2.97 -12.94
N ASP A 242 -1.77 2.15 -13.79
CA ASP A 242 -2.75 2.63 -14.78
C ASP A 242 -4.14 2.01 -14.67
N SER A 243 -4.33 0.92 -13.92
CA SER A 243 -5.57 0.15 -13.99
C SER A 243 -6.21 -0.17 -12.64
N ARG A 244 -5.48 -0.06 -11.55
CA ARG A 244 -5.94 -0.45 -10.21
C ARG A 244 -6.17 0.77 -9.32
N ARG A 245 -7.14 0.68 -8.43
CA ARG A 245 -7.26 1.63 -7.32
C ARG A 245 -6.14 1.34 -6.34
N GLU A 246 -5.15 2.20 -6.30
CA GLU A 246 -3.99 2.11 -5.41
C GLU A 246 -3.82 3.42 -4.65
N VAL A 247 -3.15 3.39 -3.50
CA VAL A 247 -2.80 4.60 -2.76
C VAL A 247 -1.39 4.51 -2.19
N ALA A 248 -0.67 5.61 -2.27
CA ALA A 248 0.56 5.84 -1.52
C ALA A 248 0.54 7.24 -0.87
N ILE A 249 1.28 7.39 0.21
CA ILE A 249 1.49 8.66 0.91
C ILE A 249 2.93 9.14 0.67
N VAL A 250 3.08 10.44 0.47
CA VAL A 250 4.37 11.11 0.29
C VAL A 250 4.84 11.68 1.63
N VAL A 251 5.97 11.19 2.13
CA VAL A 251 6.60 11.59 3.39
C VAL A 251 7.83 12.43 3.09
N ARG A 252 8.00 13.55 3.81
CA ARG A 252 9.09 14.52 3.58
C ARG A 252 9.79 14.96 4.87
N ASP A 253 9.29 14.55 6.03
CA ASP A 253 9.96 14.89 7.27
C ASP A 253 11.27 14.09 7.39
N ARG A 254 12.31 14.77 7.86
CA ARG A 254 13.68 14.24 7.84
C ARG A 254 13.83 13.01 8.74
N GLU A 255 13.09 12.94 9.84
CA GLU A 255 13.16 11.83 10.80
C GLU A 255 12.70 10.52 10.15
N ASN A 256 11.48 10.51 9.60
CA ASN A 256 10.95 9.33 8.91
C ASN A 256 11.76 8.98 7.66
N VAL A 257 12.22 9.97 6.89
CA VAL A 257 13.05 9.69 5.69
C VAL A 257 14.41 9.10 6.06
N ASN A 258 15.01 9.50 7.18
CA ASN A 258 16.24 8.89 7.68
C ASN A 258 15.99 7.44 8.15
N GLU A 259 14.92 7.19 8.90
CA GLU A 259 14.55 5.83 9.33
C GLU A 259 14.37 4.88 8.13
N LEU A 260 13.71 5.36 7.07
CA LEU A 260 13.52 4.57 5.85
C LEU A 260 14.84 4.32 5.10
N ASN A 261 15.78 5.27 5.12
CA ASN A 261 17.11 5.06 4.56
C ASN A 261 17.89 4.00 5.34
N ASP A 262 17.90 4.08 6.67
CA ASP A 262 18.56 3.10 7.53
C ASP A 262 17.96 1.70 7.31
N PHE A 263 16.62 1.62 7.21
CA PHE A 263 15.93 0.38 6.90
C PHE A 263 16.32 -0.17 5.52
N PHE A 264 16.34 0.69 4.49
CA PHE A 264 16.78 0.30 3.15
C PHE A 264 18.21 -0.23 3.15
N ASP A 265 19.14 0.48 3.79
CA ASP A 265 20.55 0.11 3.86
C ASP A 265 20.74 -1.23 4.58
N SER A 266 19.91 -1.53 5.60
CA SER A 266 19.93 -2.82 6.28
C SER A 266 19.57 -4.00 5.35
N LEU A 267 18.64 -3.79 4.41
CA LEU A 267 18.26 -4.80 3.42
C LEU A 267 19.26 -4.89 2.27
N ALA A 268 19.74 -3.75 1.78
CA ALA A 268 20.69 -3.66 0.69
C ALA A 268 22.10 -4.17 1.06
N ALA A 269 22.42 -4.25 2.36
CA ALA A 269 23.66 -4.85 2.85
C ALA A 269 23.81 -6.33 2.45
N ASP A 270 22.71 -7.05 2.31
CA ASP A 270 22.68 -8.37 1.68
C ASP A 270 22.44 -8.19 0.17
N GLY A 271 23.52 -8.32 -0.60
CA GLY A 271 23.48 -8.14 -2.05
C GLY A 271 22.56 -9.11 -2.78
N SER A 272 22.12 -10.21 -2.15
CA SER A 272 21.11 -11.10 -2.74
C SER A 272 19.72 -10.48 -2.79
N ASN A 273 19.48 -9.39 -2.06
CA ASN A 273 18.21 -8.66 -2.12
C ASN A 273 18.14 -7.65 -3.27
N LEU A 274 19.29 -7.31 -3.86
CA LEU A 274 19.38 -6.32 -4.94
C LEU A 274 18.92 -6.91 -6.27
N MET A 275 18.08 -6.15 -6.97
CA MET A 275 17.59 -6.49 -8.30
C MET A 275 18.41 -5.77 -9.37
N SER A 276 18.75 -6.48 -10.45
CA SER A 276 19.28 -5.85 -11.64
C SER A 276 18.15 -5.25 -12.46
N LEU A 277 18.27 -3.97 -12.81
CA LEU A 277 17.41 -3.37 -13.83
C LEU A 277 17.84 -3.88 -15.21
N SER A 278 16.92 -4.41 -15.98
CA SER A 278 17.15 -4.78 -17.38
C SER A 278 16.08 -4.18 -18.28
N SER A 279 16.45 -3.84 -19.50
CA SER A 279 15.50 -3.34 -20.52
C SER A 279 14.74 -4.47 -21.23
N GLU A 280 14.93 -5.73 -20.81
CA GLU A 280 14.26 -6.87 -21.43
C GLU A 280 12.80 -6.88 -20.98
N THR A 281 11.90 -6.49 -21.88
CA THR A 281 10.46 -6.56 -21.67
C THR A 281 10.01 -8.02 -21.58
N HIS A 282 9.88 -8.54 -20.37
CA HIS A 282 8.93 -9.61 -20.11
C HIS A 282 7.54 -8.99 -20.02
N VAL A 283 6.64 -9.41 -20.91
CA VAL A 283 5.22 -9.05 -20.82
C VAL A 283 4.66 -9.81 -19.62
N HIS A 284 4.69 -9.16 -18.47
CA HIS A 284 4.05 -9.66 -17.27
C HIS A 284 2.57 -9.28 -17.29
N THR A 285 1.72 -10.28 -17.10
CA THR A 285 0.27 -10.13 -17.09
C THR A 285 -0.24 -9.87 -15.68
N ASP A 286 -1.49 -9.39 -15.55
CA ASP A 286 -2.16 -9.24 -14.25
C ASP A 286 -2.23 -10.57 -13.49
N ASP A 287 -2.41 -11.67 -14.24
CA ASP A 287 -2.40 -13.04 -13.73
C ASP A 287 -1.09 -13.34 -12.98
N ASP A 288 0.06 -12.89 -13.51
CA ASP A 288 1.36 -13.07 -12.86
C ASP A 288 1.44 -12.34 -11.51
N GLU A 289 0.79 -11.17 -11.37
CA GLU A 289 0.87 -10.44 -10.08
C GLU A 289 0.02 -11.06 -8.99
N ASP A 290 -1.14 -11.55 -9.37
CA ASP A 290 -2.01 -12.27 -8.48
C ASP A 290 -1.42 -13.66 -8.13
N GLU A 291 -0.66 -14.29 -9.02
CA GLU A 291 0.13 -15.51 -8.74
C GLU A 291 1.20 -15.24 -7.69
N ASP A 292 2.00 -14.19 -7.85
CA ASP A 292 3.03 -13.84 -6.86
C ASP A 292 2.41 -13.48 -5.51
N GLU A 293 1.30 -12.73 -5.49
CA GLU A 293 0.56 -12.49 -4.25
C GLU A 293 0.06 -13.80 -3.65
N ASP A 294 -0.47 -14.74 -4.44
CA ASP A 294 -0.91 -16.05 -3.95
C ASP A 294 0.23 -16.94 -3.48
N GLU A 295 1.42 -16.90 -4.11
CA GLU A 295 2.65 -17.53 -3.61
C GLU A 295 3.08 -16.94 -2.27
N ILE A 296 2.98 -15.62 -2.14
CA ILE A 296 3.13 -14.94 -0.86
C ILE A 296 2.10 -15.44 0.14
N TYR A 297 0.94 -16.02 -0.20
CA TYR A 297 0.03 -16.63 0.79
C TYR A 297 0.09 -18.16 0.89
N SER A 298 0.72 -18.86 -0.06
CA SER A 298 0.80 -20.33 -0.09
C SER A 298 2.05 -20.88 0.60
N THR A 299 3.14 -20.11 0.67
CA THR A 299 4.45 -20.55 1.21
C THR A 299 4.50 -20.82 2.72
N VAL A 300 3.42 -20.68 3.47
CA VAL A 300 3.37 -21.16 4.88
C VAL A 300 2.00 -21.78 5.14
N GLY A 301 1.91 -23.06 4.78
CA GLY A 301 0.77 -23.93 5.00
C GLY A 301 1.25 -25.37 5.13
N ALA A 302 2.14 -25.62 6.10
CA ALA A 302 2.47 -26.92 6.67
C ALA A 302 2.92 -26.73 8.11
#